data_AF-A0A7S4KBK0-F1
#
_entry.id   AF-A0A7S4KBK0-F1
#
_cell.length_a   1.000
_cell.length_b   1.000
_cell.length_c   1.000
_cell.angle_alpha   90.00
_cell.angle_beta   90.00
_cell.angle_gamma   90.00
#
_symmetry.space_group_name_H-M   'P 1'
#
loop_
_entity.id
_entity.type
_entity.pdbx_description
1 polymer ?
#
loop_
_entity_poly.entity_id
_entity_poly.type
_entity_poly.pdbx_seq_one_letter_code
_entity_poly.pdbx_strand_id
1 'polypeptide(L)'
;HAEFSRSQALVDAALLLKVWVRQRCLDSAWDGLNGFMLSMLLVYLVQNRTISRGMSSYHMLRAAFVFLSKRENLESGVHLTPTEEAKISVEEAMEEFRGRYPAVLLDQSLAVNVLSRLSHSAVSELTHEARAALLCLEHDLRDGFSPLMLTRVSLLCKYDEILVIELEEVEEDASGERLGGGEWKEAIGFNKEPGMSNAQAVEKAVLSLLDKALWDRMHFARVLPDRTEEANMFLSEKIAGKRGGNSVLQDSFETLEE
;
A
#
# COMPACT_ATOMS: atom_id res chain seq x y z
N HIS A 1 -3.50 -14.04 19.05
CA HIS A 1 -3.63 -13.90 20.52
C HIS A 1 -2.54 -14.69 21.26
N ALA A 2 -2.40 -16.01 21.03
CA ALA A 2 -1.43 -16.86 21.74
C ALA A 2 0.01 -16.31 21.74
N GLU A 3 0.54 -15.90 20.59
CA GLU A 3 1.92 -15.35 20.51
C GLU A 3 2.08 -14.01 21.24
N PHE A 4 1.16 -13.07 21.04
CA PHE A 4 1.19 -11.74 21.67
C PHE A 4 1.04 -11.78 23.19
N SER A 5 0.22 -12.69 23.72
CA SER A 5 0.04 -12.83 25.17
C SER A 5 1.32 -13.26 25.92
N ARG A 6 2.33 -13.75 25.19
CA ARG A 6 3.57 -14.32 25.76
C ARG A 6 4.74 -13.34 25.74
N SER A 7 4.60 -12.16 25.16
CA SER A 7 5.68 -11.16 25.09
C SER A 7 5.12 -9.74 24.95
N GLN A 8 5.31 -8.92 25.99
CA GLN A 8 4.96 -7.49 25.93
C GLN A 8 5.79 -6.76 24.86
N ALA A 9 7.07 -7.12 24.71
CA ALA A 9 7.93 -6.54 23.66
C ALA A 9 7.39 -6.78 22.25
N LEU A 10 6.72 -7.91 22.00
CA LEU A 10 6.07 -8.18 20.72
C LEU A 10 4.84 -7.30 20.50
N VAL A 11 4.05 -7.04 21.55
CA VAL A 11 2.93 -6.08 21.51
C VAL A 11 3.46 -4.69 21.16
N ASP A 12 4.51 -4.25 21.84
CA ASP A 12 5.12 -2.94 21.62
C ASP A 12 5.71 -2.84 20.20
N ALA A 13 6.36 -3.90 19.69
CA ALA A 13 6.85 -3.95 18.32
C ALA A 13 5.71 -3.84 17.30
N ALA A 14 4.57 -4.49 17.54
CA ALA A 14 3.39 -4.34 16.68
C ALA A 14 2.80 -2.94 16.72
N LEU A 15 2.83 -2.26 17.87
CA LEU A 15 2.42 -0.86 17.98
C LEU A 15 3.37 0.05 17.19
N LEU A 16 4.68 -0.12 17.35
CA LEU A 16 5.68 0.65 16.59
C LEU A 16 5.54 0.44 15.08
N LEU A 17 5.32 -0.79 14.64
CA LEU A 17 5.13 -1.09 13.22
C LEU A 17 3.86 -0.45 12.65
N LYS A 18 2.77 -0.42 13.44
CA LYS A 18 1.53 0.30 13.07
C LYS A 18 1.71 1.81 13.03
N VAL A 19 2.48 2.36 13.96
CA VAL A 19 2.83 3.79 13.97
C VAL A 19 3.62 4.11 12.72
N TRP A 20 4.68 3.36 12.42
CA TRP A 20 5.49 3.57 11.22
C TRP A 20 4.66 3.53 9.92
N VAL A 21 3.79 2.52 9.75
CA VAL A 21 2.90 2.42 8.58
C VAL A 21 2.06 3.68 8.43
N ARG A 22 1.51 4.22 9.53
CA ARG A 22 0.73 5.47 9.51
C ARG A 22 1.58 6.69 9.20
N GLN A 23 2.77 6.79 9.80
CA GLN A 23 3.66 7.93 9.55
C GLN A 23 4.15 7.98 8.10
N ARG A 24 4.18 6.84 7.42
CA ARG A 24 4.53 6.73 5.99
C ARG A 24 3.32 6.66 5.07
N CYS A 25 2.10 6.84 5.58
CA CYS A 25 0.85 6.76 4.80
C CYS A 25 0.75 5.47 3.97
N LEU A 26 1.17 4.34 4.54
CA LEU A 26 1.12 3.01 3.89
C LEU A 26 -0.22 2.29 4.14
N ASP A 27 -1.11 2.89 4.92
CA ASP A 27 -2.47 2.41 5.22
C ASP A 27 -3.59 3.23 4.54
N SER A 28 -3.24 4.33 3.85
CA SER A 28 -4.22 5.29 3.33
C SER A 28 -4.87 4.91 2.00
N ALA A 29 -4.37 3.89 1.31
CA ALA A 29 -4.88 3.44 0.01
C ALA A 29 -5.73 2.17 0.13
N TRP A 30 -6.48 1.85 -0.94
CA TRP A 30 -7.33 0.65 -0.99
C TRP A 30 -6.52 -0.64 -0.83
N ASP A 31 -5.26 -0.62 -1.25
CA ASP A 31 -4.26 -1.67 -1.14
C ASP A 31 -3.31 -1.47 0.05
N GLY A 32 -3.69 -0.63 1.01
CA GLY A 32 -2.88 -0.31 2.19
C GLY A 32 -2.81 -1.43 3.22
N LEU A 33 -1.73 -1.40 4.00
CA LEU A 33 -1.52 -2.30 5.13
C LEU A 33 -2.48 -1.96 6.28
N ASN A 34 -2.90 -3.00 7.01
CA ASN A 34 -3.68 -2.81 8.23
C ASN A 34 -3.03 -3.51 9.43
N GLY A 35 -3.55 -3.21 10.63
CA GLY A 35 -3.02 -3.75 11.87
C GLY A 35 -3.10 -5.27 11.99
N PHE A 36 -4.03 -5.94 11.28
CA PHE A 36 -4.12 -7.39 11.25
C PHE A 36 -3.00 -8.01 10.41
N MET A 37 -2.77 -7.51 9.20
CA MET A 37 -1.67 -7.93 8.32
C MET A 37 -0.32 -7.81 9.02
N LEU A 38 -0.07 -6.67 9.66
CA LEU A 38 1.17 -6.42 10.41
C LEU A 38 1.33 -7.39 11.59
N SER A 39 0.24 -7.71 12.28
CA SER A 39 0.28 -8.65 13.41
C SER A 39 0.55 -10.08 12.93
N MET A 40 -0.04 -10.51 11.80
CA MET A 40 0.23 -11.81 11.20
C MET A 40 1.66 -11.94 10.71
N LEU A 41 2.21 -10.87 10.11
CA LEU A 41 3.62 -10.82 9.72
C LEU A 41 4.55 -11.02 10.93
N LEU A 42 4.28 -10.35 12.06
CA LEU A 42 5.10 -10.53 13.26
C LEU A 42 4.97 -11.94 13.84
N VAL A 43 3.78 -12.55 13.78
CA VAL A 43 3.62 -13.97 14.17
C VAL A 43 4.47 -14.88 13.29
N TYR A 44 4.46 -14.67 11.98
CA TYR A 44 5.33 -15.39 11.05
C TYR A 44 6.81 -15.25 11.42
N LEU A 45 7.27 -14.02 11.68
CA LEU A 45 8.67 -13.74 12.04
C LEU A 45 9.08 -14.38 13.38
N VAL A 46 8.13 -14.58 14.31
CA VAL A 46 8.40 -15.33 15.54
C VAL A 46 8.48 -16.83 15.26
N GLN A 47 7.58 -17.37 14.45
CA GLN A 47 7.53 -18.80 14.11
C GLN A 47 8.76 -19.24 13.30
N ASN A 48 9.20 -18.43 12.33
CA ASN A 48 10.39 -18.70 11.52
C ASN A 48 11.71 -18.37 12.22
N ARG A 49 11.67 -17.96 13.51
CA ARG A 49 12.82 -17.61 14.35
C ARG A 49 13.62 -16.37 13.94
N THR A 50 13.09 -15.53 13.03
CA THR A 50 13.69 -14.22 12.73
C THR A 50 13.61 -13.29 13.93
N ILE A 51 12.51 -13.37 14.69
CA ILE A 51 12.31 -12.66 15.95
C ILE A 51 12.33 -13.67 17.10
N SER A 52 13.13 -13.39 18.13
CA SER A 52 13.13 -14.14 19.38
C SER A 52 12.43 -13.33 20.47
N ARG A 53 11.76 -14.02 21.41
CA ARG A 53 10.99 -13.35 22.47
C ARG A 53 11.84 -12.59 23.49
N GLY A 54 13.15 -12.83 23.50
CA GLY A 54 14.10 -12.09 24.33
C GLY A 54 14.59 -10.79 23.70
N MET A 55 14.26 -10.53 22.42
CA MET A 55 14.58 -9.26 21.77
C MET A 55 13.78 -8.12 22.40
N SER A 56 14.38 -6.91 22.43
CA SER A 56 13.59 -5.70 22.69
C SER A 56 12.69 -5.38 21.50
N SER A 57 11.60 -4.64 21.74
CA SER A 57 10.66 -4.21 20.69
C SER A 57 11.34 -3.47 19.53
N TYR A 58 12.38 -2.69 19.83
CA TYR A 58 13.23 -2.03 18.83
C TYR A 58 13.92 -3.03 17.88
N HIS A 59 14.54 -4.08 18.43
CA HIS A 59 15.20 -5.10 17.61
C HIS A 59 14.20 -5.93 16.80
N MET A 60 13.02 -6.21 17.37
CA MET A 60 11.92 -6.87 16.65
C MET A 60 11.44 -6.04 15.47
N LEU A 61 11.26 -4.73 15.68
CA LEU A 61 10.90 -3.79 14.63
C LEU A 61 11.98 -3.74 13.53
N ARG A 62 13.26 -3.63 13.91
CA ARG A 62 14.37 -3.64 12.94
C ARG A 62 14.38 -4.94 12.12
N ALA A 63 14.14 -6.09 12.77
CA ALA A 63 14.04 -7.37 12.07
C ALA A 63 12.88 -7.40 11.07
N ALA A 64 11.73 -6.81 11.42
CA ALA A 64 10.61 -6.65 10.50
C ALA A 64 10.98 -5.75 9.30
N PHE A 65 11.71 -4.65 9.50
CA PHE A 65 12.19 -3.83 8.38
C PHE A 65 13.20 -4.57 7.50
N VAL A 66 14.13 -5.35 8.07
CA VAL A 66 15.04 -6.19 7.28
C VAL A 66 14.26 -7.16 6.42
N PHE A 67 13.23 -7.80 6.97
CA PHE A 67 12.37 -8.70 6.22
C PHE A 67 11.64 -7.96 5.07
N LEU A 68 11.03 -6.80 5.36
CA LEU A 68 10.27 -6.02 4.38
C LEU A 68 11.14 -5.32 3.33
N SER A 69 12.42 -5.07 3.62
CA SER A 69 13.38 -4.45 2.69
C SER A 69 13.75 -5.32 1.48
N LYS A 70 13.37 -6.60 1.54
CA LYS A 70 13.61 -7.63 0.53
C LYS A 70 12.30 -8.01 -0.10
N ARG A 71 12.06 -7.51 -1.31
CA ARG A 71 10.81 -7.73 -2.05
C ARG A 71 10.54 -9.21 -2.28
N GLU A 72 11.60 -9.97 -2.52
CA GLU A 72 11.57 -11.42 -2.72
C GLU A 72 10.96 -12.17 -1.54
N ASN A 73 11.04 -11.65 -0.30
CA ASN A 73 10.43 -12.32 0.86
C ASN A 73 8.90 -12.33 0.79
N LEU A 74 8.29 -11.30 0.19
CA LEU A 74 6.85 -11.22 0.01
C LEU A 74 6.42 -11.93 -1.28
N GLU A 75 7.21 -11.82 -2.35
CA GLU A 75 6.92 -12.44 -3.66
C GLU A 75 7.11 -13.95 -3.67
N SER A 76 8.17 -14.47 -3.03
CA SER A 76 8.38 -15.92 -2.88
C SER A 76 7.31 -16.57 -2.02
N GLY A 77 6.56 -15.76 -1.27
CA GLY A 77 5.53 -16.18 -0.36
C GLY A 77 6.08 -16.81 0.92
N VAL A 78 5.33 -16.56 2.00
CA VAL A 78 5.59 -17.10 3.33
C VAL A 78 4.29 -17.66 3.91
N HIS A 79 4.40 -18.52 4.92
CA HIS A 79 3.22 -19.12 5.55
C HIS A 79 3.42 -19.22 7.05
N LEU A 80 2.31 -19.14 7.79
CA LEU A 80 2.28 -19.53 9.19
C LEU A 80 2.42 -21.06 9.32
N THR A 81 2.82 -21.52 10.50
CA THR A 81 2.83 -22.95 10.82
C THR A 81 1.42 -23.52 10.63
N PRO A 82 1.23 -24.47 9.68
CA PRO A 82 -0.09 -25.04 9.41
C PRO A 82 -0.63 -25.80 10.62
N THR A 83 -1.96 -25.83 10.76
CA THR A 83 -2.60 -26.71 11.74
C THR A 83 -2.86 -28.11 11.15
N GLU A 84 -3.19 -29.08 12.00
CA GLU A 84 -3.54 -30.44 11.56
C GLU A 84 -4.81 -30.47 10.69
N GLU A 85 -5.65 -29.43 10.76
CA GLU A 85 -6.86 -29.31 9.95
C GLU A 85 -6.62 -28.74 8.54
N ALA A 86 -5.38 -28.38 8.19
CA ALA A 86 -5.04 -27.91 6.85
C ALA A 86 -5.33 -29.02 5.82
N LYS A 87 -6.14 -28.68 4.81
CA LYS A 87 -6.65 -29.66 3.82
C LYS A 87 -5.70 -29.90 2.65
N ILE A 88 -4.75 -29.01 2.46
CA ILE A 88 -3.80 -29.02 1.34
C ILE A 88 -2.39 -28.87 1.89
N SER A 89 -1.40 -29.31 1.12
CA SER A 89 0.01 -29.08 1.43
C SER A 89 0.41 -27.61 1.25
N VAL A 90 1.52 -27.21 1.87
CA VAL A 90 2.07 -25.86 1.71
C VAL A 90 2.48 -25.64 0.25
N GLU A 91 3.04 -26.66 -0.40
CA GLU A 91 3.48 -26.62 -1.78
C GLU A 91 2.33 -26.36 -2.74
N GLU A 92 1.21 -27.08 -2.59
CA GLU A 92 0.00 -26.89 -3.38
C GLU A 92 -0.58 -25.49 -3.18
N ALA A 93 -0.66 -25.02 -1.93
CA ALA A 93 -1.16 -23.69 -1.62
C ALA A 93 -0.27 -22.60 -2.24
N MET A 94 1.06 -22.74 -2.11
CA MET A 94 2.00 -21.75 -2.66
C MET A 94 1.94 -21.65 -4.18
N GLU A 95 1.79 -22.77 -4.88
CA GLU A 95 1.60 -22.80 -6.33
C GLU A 95 0.30 -22.07 -6.74
N GLU A 96 -0.74 -22.17 -5.93
CA GLU A 96 -1.97 -21.43 -6.14
C GLU A 96 -1.77 -19.91 -5.95
N PHE A 97 -1.09 -19.46 -4.89
CA PHE A 97 -1.08 -18.03 -4.56
C PHE A 97 0.02 -17.22 -5.27
N ARG A 98 1.22 -17.76 -5.51
CA ARG A 98 2.39 -16.99 -6.02
C ARG A 98 2.16 -16.34 -7.38
N GLY A 99 1.47 -17.02 -8.29
CA GLY A 99 1.20 -16.47 -9.63
C GLY A 99 0.05 -15.46 -9.68
N ARG A 100 -0.72 -15.34 -8.59
CA ARG A 100 -1.96 -14.53 -8.53
C ARG A 100 -1.81 -13.26 -7.70
N TYR A 101 -0.85 -13.23 -6.77
CA TYR A 101 -0.68 -12.12 -5.85
C TYR A 101 0.77 -11.66 -5.80
N PRO A 102 1.01 -10.33 -5.69
CA PRO A 102 2.36 -9.77 -5.58
C PRO A 102 3.00 -10.01 -4.21
N ALA A 103 2.20 -10.35 -3.20
CA ALA A 103 2.66 -10.70 -1.86
C ALA A 103 1.82 -11.85 -1.30
N VAL A 104 2.48 -12.85 -0.72
CA VAL A 104 1.81 -14.02 -0.17
C VAL A 104 2.24 -14.24 1.28
N LEU A 105 1.27 -14.17 2.20
CA LEU A 105 1.40 -14.66 3.57
C LEU A 105 0.20 -15.55 3.86
N LEU A 106 0.39 -16.85 3.83
CA LEU A 106 -0.68 -17.81 4.11
C LEU A 106 -0.90 -17.95 5.62
N ASP A 107 -2.16 -18.00 6.01
CA ASP A 107 -2.56 -18.30 7.38
C ASP A 107 -2.33 -19.79 7.72
N GLN A 108 -2.70 -20.20 8.94
CA GLN A 108 -2.47 -21.58 9.39
C GLN A 108 -3.37 -22.61 8.69
N SER A 109 -4.50 -22.18 8.10
CA SER A 109 -5.36 -23.06 7.29
C SER A 109 -4.84 -23.29 5.88
N LEU A 110 -3.85 -22.48 5.44
CA LEU A 110 -3.32 -22.41 4.07
C LEU A 110 -4.33 -22.00 3.00
N ALA A 111 -5.57 -21.66 3.38
CA ALA A 111 -6.63 -21.28 2.46
C ALA A 111 -6.76 -19.75 2.27
N VAL A 112 -6.10 -18.95 3.11
CA VAL A 112 -6.23 -17.49 3.10
C VAL A 112 -4.87 -16.82 2.96
N ASN A 113 -4.69 -16.05 1.87
CA ASN A 113 -3.60 -15.09 1.77
C ASN A 113 -3.95 -13.79 2.52
N VAL A 114 -3.26 -13.57 3.64
CA VAL A 114 -3.40 -12.38 4.50
C VAL A 114 -3.02 -11.10 3.76
N LEU A 115 -2.10 -11.18 2.79
CA LEU A 115 -1.59 -10.04 2.02
C LEU A 115 -2.25 -9.90 0.64
N SER A 116 -3.35 -10.61 0.40
CA SER A 116 -4.09 -10.63 -0.89
C SER A 116 -4.50 -9.25 -1.43
N ARG A 117 -4.61 -8.26 -0.53
CA ARG A 117 -4.96 -6.88 -0.88
C ARG A 117 -3.81 -6.09 -1.51
N LEU A 118 -2.56 -6.42 -1.18
CA LEU A 118 -1.43 -5.62 -1.63
C LEU A 118 -1.29 -5.72 -3.15
N SER A 119 -1.06 -4.59 -3.81
CA SER A 119 -0.71 -4.50 -5.22
C SER A 119 0.82 -4.54 -5.42
N HIS A 120 1.29 -4.73 -6.66
CA HIS A 120 2.73 -4.63 -6.97
C HIS A 120 3.31 -3.26 -6.61
N SER A 121 2.55 -2.19 -6.83
CA SER A 121 2.96 -0.82 -6.53
C SER A 121 3.07 -0.61 -5.01
N ALA A 122 2.12 -1.13 -4.22
CA ALA A 122 2.16 -1.10 -2.76
C ALA A 122 3.34 -1.90 -2.18
N VAL A 123 3.63 -3.08 -2.72
CA VAL A 123 4.79 -3.89 -2.31
C VAL A 123 6.11 -3.16 -2.59
N SER A 124 6.20 -2.49 -3.75
CA SER A 124 7.39 -1.73 -4.12
C SER A 124 7.61 -0.53 -3.19
N GLU A 125 6.54 0.21 -2.89
CA GLU A 125 6.57 1.32 -1.93
C GLU A 125 6.93 0.86 -0.52
N LEU A 126 6.32 -0.23 -0.04
CA LEU A 126 6.62 -0.84 1.26
C LEU A 126 8.09 -1.24 1.37
N THR A 127 8.63 -1.87 0.33
CA THR A 127 10.04 -2.29 0.26
C THR A 127 10.97 -1.09 0.32
N HIS A 128 10.65 -0.03 -0.43
CA HIS A 128 11.42 1.21 -0.45
C HIS A 128 11.43 1.89 0.93
N GLU A 129 10.26 2.06 1.55
CA GLU A 129 10.11 2.64 2.89
C GLU A 129 10.83 1.82 3.96
N ALA A 130 10.81 0.49 3.87
CA ALA A 130 11.53 -0.37 4.79
C ALA A 130 13.05 -0.20 4.68
N ARG A 131 13.59 -0.05 3.46
CA ARG A 131 15.02 0.25 3.24
C ARG A 131 15.38 1.62 3.80
N ALA A 132 14.58 2.64 3.54
CA ALA A 132 14.78 3.98 4.09
C ALA A 132 14.74 3.97 5.62
N ALA A 133 13.80 3.24 6.22
CA ALA A 133 13.71 3.07 7.67
C ALA A 133 14.99 2.46 8.27
N LEU A 134 15.56 1.44 7.63
CA LEU A 134 16.83 0.84 8.08
C LEU A 134 17.98 1.85 8.04
N LEU A 135 18.10 2.62 6.97
CA LEU A 135 19.11 3.68 6.85
C LEU A 135 18.94 4.75 7.93
N CYS A 136 17.69 5.15 8.23
CA CYS A 136 17.42 6.07 9.33
C CYS A 136 17.88 5.51 10.68
N LEU A 137 17.67 4.21 10.94
CA LEU A 137 18.06 3.55 12.19
C LEU A 137 19.56 3.25 12.31
N GLU A 138 20.33 3.33 11.23
CA GLU A 138 21.80 3.13 11.25
C GLU A 138 22.57 4.41 11.56
N HIS A 139 21.97 5.58 11.37
CA HIS A 139 22.62 6.86 11.64
C HIS A 139 22.50 7.27 13.11
N ASP A 140 23.41 6.75 13.94
CA ASP A 140 23.52 7.04 15.39
C ASP A 140 23.70 8.53 15.73
N LEU A 141 24.17 9.35 14.78
CA LEU A 141 24.48 10.77 14.99
C LEU A 141 23.25 11.67 15.17
N ARG A 142 22.03 11.22 14.85
CA ARG A 142 20.83 12.08 14.88
C ARG A 142 19.59 11.50 15.59
N ASP A 143 19.71 10.38 16.29
CA ASP A 143 18.55 9.64 16.83
C ASP A 143 17.46 9.45 15.76
N GLY A 144 17.76 8.65 14.72
CA GLY A 144 16.85 8.44 13.58
C GLY A 144 15.52 7.76 13.92
N PHE A 145 15.35 7.28 15.15
CA PHE A 145 14.11 6.67 15.61
C PHE A 145 12.98 7.69 15.77
N SER A 146 13.28 8.83 16.41
CA SER A 146 12.34 9.93 16.61
C SER A 146 11.70 10.44 15.30
N PRO A 147 12.45 10.86 14.26
CA PRO A 147 11.87 11.29 13.00
C PRO A 147 11.14 10.16 12.24
N LEU A 148 11.56 8.90 12.42
CA LEU A 148 10.88 7.74 11.82
C LEU A 148 9.50 7.48 12.43
N MET A 149 9.33 7.70 13.74
CA MET A 149 8.12 7.34 14.49
C MET A 149 7.20 8.52 14.79
N LEU A 150 7.74 9.73 14.88
CA LEU A 150 7.02 10.92 15.35
C LEU A 150 6.72 11.92 14.23
N THR A 151 7.31 11.76 13.04
CA THR A 151 7.10 12.68 11.92
C THR A 151 6.33 11.99 10.80
N ARG A 152 5.11 12.49 10.54
CA ARG A 152 4.30 12.05 9.41
C ARG A 152 4.85 12.64 8.12
N VAL A 153 4.99 11.79 7.10
CA VAL A 153 5.33 12.23 5.74
C VAL A 153 4.04 12.71 5.09
N SER A 154 4.02 13.96 4.65
CA SER A 154 2.94 14.45 3.78
C SER A 154 3.00 13.70 2.46
N LEU A 155 1.85 13.23 1.95
CA LEU A 155 1.75 12.58 0.65
C LEU A 155 2.34 13.45 -0.47
N LEU A 156 2.27 14.79 -0.33
CA LEU A 156 2.81 15.74 -1.29
C LEU A 156 4.34 15.82 -1.31
N CYS A 157 4.99 15.43 -0.23
CA CYS A 157 6.44 15.40 -0.11
C CYS A 157 7.00 13.97 -0.21
N LYS A 158 6.13 12.97 -0.41
CA LYS A 158 6.52 11.56 -0.48
C LYS A 158 7.06 11.17 -1.86
N TYR A 159 6.56 11.81 -2.90
CA TYR A 159 6.89 11.51 -4.30
C TYR A 159 7.59 12.70 -4.95
N ASP A 160 8.50 12.42 -5.87
CA ASP A 160 9.23 13.45 -6.63
C ASP A 160 8.30 14.17 -7.62
N GLU A 161 7.33 13.45 -8.19
CA GLU A 161 6.41 13.96 -9.20
C GLU A 161 4.97 13.53 -8.89
N ILE A 162 4.02 14.48 -9.00
CA ILE A 162 2.60 14.26 -8.73
C ILE A 162 1.78 14.70 -9.95
N LEU A 163 1.20 13.70 -10.61
CA LEU A 163 0.30 13.89 -11.76
C LEU A 163 -1.14 13.76 -11.29
N VAL A 164 -1.94 14.77 -11.60
CA VAL A 164 -3.40 14.75 -11.39
C VAL A 164 -4.03 14.45 -12.75
N ILE A 165 -4.76 13.34 -12.82
CA ILE A 165 -5.47 12.91 -14.02
C ILE A 165 -6.96 13.05 -13.73
N GLU A 166 -7.58 14.05 -14.35
CA GLU A 166 -9.03 14.22 -14.33
C GLU A 166 -9.62 13.28 -15.39
N LEU A 167 -10.33 12.25 -14.94
CA LEU A 167 -11.06 11.34 -15.83
C LEU A 167 -12.46 11.91 -16.05
N GLU A 168 -12.59 12.81 -17.02
CA GLU A 168 -13.90 13.34 -17.42
C GLU A 168 -14.69 12.30 -18.23
N GLU A 169 -15.99 12.19 -17.93
CA GLU A 169 -16.91 11.54 -18.85
C GLU A 169 -17.19 12.51 -20.00
N VAL A 170 -16.71 12.18 -21.20
CA VAL A 170 -17.13 12.93 -22.39
C VAL A 170 -18.58 12.53 -22.69
N GLU A 171 -19.50 13.49 -22.63
CA GLU A 171 -20.89 13.27 -23.05
C GLU A 171 -20.94 12.94 -24.55
N GLU A 172 -21.75 11.95 -24.92
CA GLU A 172 -22.04 11.67 -26.31
C GLU A 172 -22.81 12.86 -26.89
N ASP A 173 -22.26 13.50 -27.92
CA ASP A 173 -23.00 14.52 -28.65
C ASP A 173 -24.20 13.90 -29.39
N ALA A 174 -25.22 14.71 -29.69
CA ALA A 174 -26.46 14.24 -30.33
C ALA A 174 -26.25 13.64 -31.75
N SER A 175 -25.04 13.76 -32.30
CA SER A 175 -24.59 13.17 -33.57
C SER A 175 -24.00 11.77 -33.42
N GLY A 176 -23.75 11.30 -32.20
CA GLY A 176 -23.04 10.04 -31.95
C GLY A 176 -21.57 10.07 -32.38
N GLU A 177 -21.02 11.27 -32.60
CA GLU A 177 -19.62 11.45 -33.00
C GLU A 177 -18.77 11.62 -31.73
N ARG A 178 -18.05 10.55 -31.36
CA ARG A 178 -17.20 10.50 -30.16
C ARG A 178 -16.00 11.46 -30.34
N LEU A 179 -16.12 12.71 -29.87
CA LEU A 179 -14.99 13.64 -29.78
C LEU A 179 -14.11 13.30 -28.56
N GLY A 180 -13.41 12.16 -28.62
CA GLY A 180 -12.54 11.66 -27.55
C GLY A 180 -13.32 11.09 -26.36
N GLY A 181 -12.70 10.18 -25.60
CA GLY A 181 -13.31 9.58 -24.38
C GLY A 181 -13.78 8.13 -24.49
N GLY A 182 -13.79 7.52 -25.69
CA GLY A 182 -14.14 6.11 -25.87
C GLY A 182 -13.07 5.12 -25.40
N GLU A 183 -11.79 5.47 -25.57
CA GLU A 183 -10.68 4.55 -25.34
C GLU A 183 -10.48 4.19 -23.86
N TRP A 184 -10.80 5.10 -22.92
CA TRP A 184 -10.55 4.87 -21.50
C TRP A 184 -11.54 3.88 -20.89
N LYS A 185 -12.83 3.92 -21.26
CA LYS A 185 -13.83 2.93 -20.81
C LYS A 185 -13.51 1.54 -21.37
N GLU A 186 -13.07 1.48 -22.62
CA GLU A 186 -12.62 0.25 -23.26
C GLU A 186 -11.31 -0.27 -22.65
N ALA A 187 -10.35 0.60 -22.33
CA ALA A 187 -9.11 0.24 -21.64
C ALA A 187 -9.34 -0.19 -20.18
N ILE A 188 -10.27 0.45 -19.46
CA ILE A 188 -10.71 0.01 -18.13
C ILE A 188 -11.39 -1.35 -18.24
N GLY A 189 -12.31 -1.53 -19.20
CA GLY A 189 -12.97 -2.81 -19.47
C GLY A 189 -11.98 -3.93 -19.82
N PHE A 190 -10.96 -3.62 -20.63
CA PHE A 190 -9.89 -4.56 -21.00
C PHE A 190 -9.03 -4.96 -19.79
N ASN A 191 -8.75 -4.02 -18.88
CA ASN A 191 -7.94 -4.28 -17.69
C ASN A 191 -8.73 -4.86 -16.51
N LYS A 192 -10.07 -4.82 -16.56
CA LYS A 192 -10.94 -5.23 -15.48
C LYS A 192 -11.14 -6.75 -15.46
N GLU A 193 -10.41 -7.41 -14.58
CA GLU A 193 -10.58 -8.84 -14.30
C GLU A 193 -11.81 -9.10 -13.40
N PRO A 194 -12.34 -10.35 -13.38
CA PRO A 194 -13.43 -10.70 -12.47
C PRO A 194 -13.10 -10.38 -11.01
N GLY A 195 -13.98 -9.64 -10.33
CA GLY A 195 -13.78 -9.21 -8.94
C GLY A 195 -12.97 -7.92 -8.77
N MET A 196 -12.45 -7.33 -9.85
CA MET A 196 -11.71 -6.07 -9.82
C MET A 196 -12.65 -4.86 -9.85
N SER A 197 -12.39 -3.88 -8.99
CA SER A 197 -13.08 -2.58 -8.99
C SER A 197 -12.62 -1.70 -10.17
N ASN A 198 -13.42 -0.69 -10.53
CA ASN A 198 -13.02 0.26 -11.58
C ASN A 198 -11.73 1.02 -11.22
N ALA A 199 -11.55 1.36 -9.94
CA ALA A 199 -10.35 2.06 -9.47
C ALA A 199 -9.07 1.21 -9.69
N GLN A 200 -9.15 -0.09 -9.40
CA GLN A 200 -8.04 -1.03 -9.65
C GLN A 200 -7.74 -1.19 -11.14
N ALA A 201 -8.77 -1.25 -11.98
CA ALA A 201 -8.59 -1.34 -13.43
C ALA A 201 -7.94 -0.07 -14.02
N VAL A 202 -8.33 1.12 -13.51
CA VAL A 202 -7.67 2.39 -13.84
C VAL A 202 -6.21 2.39 -13.39
N GLU A 203 -5.94 2.00 -12.13
CA GLU A 203 -4.57 1.91 -11.62
C GLU A 203 -3.71 1.00 -12.49
N LYS A 204 -4.20 -0.20 -12.83
CA LYS A 204 -3.50 -1.14 -13.69
C LYS A 204 -3.19 -0.54 -15.06
N ALA A 205 -4.16 0.14 -15.67
CA ALA A 205 -3.98 0.79 -16.96
C ALA A 205 -2.90 1.89 -16.88
N VAL A 206 -3.01 2.80 -15.91
CA VAL A 206 -2.07 3.92 -15.71
C VAL A 206 -0.66 3.41 -15.43
N LEU A 207 -0.49 2.46 -14.51
CA LEU A 207 0.82 1.89 -14.19
C LEU A 207 1.45 1.20 -15.41
N SER A 208 0.67 0.49 -16.22
CA SER A 208 1.17 -0.16 -17.44
C SER A 208 1.65 0.84 -18.50
N LEU A 209 1.02 2.03 -18.57
CA LEU A 209 1.43 3.11 -19.45
C LEU A 209 2.70 3.79 -18.95
N LEU A 210 2.76 4.10 -17.65
CA LEU A 210 3.93 4.71 -17.02
C LEU A 210 5.16 3.81 -17.12
N ASP A 211 5.01 2.51 -16.90
CA ASP A 211 6.10 1.54 -17.04
C ASP A 211 6.67 1.49 -18.47
N LYS A 212 5.79 1.57 -19.48
CA LYS A 212 6.22 1.63 -20.90
C LYS A 212 6.83 2.98 -21.29
N ALA A 213 6.30 4.08 -20.76
CA ALA A 213 6.68 5.43 -21.17
C ALA A 213 7.93 5.94 -20.44
N LEU A 214 8.05 5.65 -19.15
CA LEU A 214 9.12 6.16 -18.29
C LEU A 214 10.22 5.14 -18.02
N TRP A 215 9.96 3.84 -18.25
CA TRP A 215 10.91 2.73 -18.18
C TRP A 215 11.93 2.85 -17.03
N ASP A 216 13.20 3.09 -17.32
CA ASP A 216 14.31 3.18 -16.36
C ASP A 216 14.32 4.44 -15.48
N ARG A 217 13.54 5.46 -15.84
CA ARG A 217 13.50 6.73 -15.10
C ARG A 217 12.58 6.69 -13.88
N MET A 218 11.75 5.66 -13.78
CA MET A 218 10.77 5.52 -12.70
C MET A 218 11.18 4.40 -11.75
N HIS A 219 11.44 4.73 -10.49
CA HIS A 219 11.77 3.70 -9.49
C HIS A 219 10.52 2.94 -9.01
N PHE A 220 9.43 3.67 -8.76
CA PHE A 220 8.09 3.12 -8.56
C PHE A 220 7.04 4.22 -8.74
N ALA A 221 5.77 3.84 -8.94
CA ALA A 221 4.65 4.77 -8.98
C ALA A 221 3.48 4.23 -8.15
N ARG A 222 2.62 5.14 -7.68
CA ARG A 222 1.39 4.83 -6.95
C ARG A 222 0.24 5.58 -7.59
N VAL A 223 -0.90 4.92 -7.74
CA VAL A 223 -2.14 5.54 -8.17
C VAL A 223 -3.05 5.62 -6.96
N LEU A 224 -3.26 6.84 -6.46
CA LEU A 224 -4.09 7.09 -5.29
C LEU A 224 -5.47 7.57 -5.80
N PRO A 225 -6.57 6.89 -5.44
CA PRO A 225 -7.90 7.39 -5.76
C PRO A 225 -8.18 8.69 -4.99
N ASP A 226 -9.02 9.53 -5.60
CA ASP A 226 -9.41 10.90 -5.19
C ASP A 226 -10.22 10.99 -3.87
N ARG A 227 -9.77 10.29 -2.82
CA ARG A 227 -10.47 10.19 -1.53
C ARG A 227 -9.55 10.29 -0.32
N THR A 228 -8.27 10.64 -0.51
CA THR A 228 -7.43 10.96 0.65
C THR A 228 -7.59 12.45 0.95
N GLU A 229 -7.79 12.81 2.23
CA GLU A 229 -7.97 14.21 2.65
C GLU A 229 -6.83 15.11 2.15
N GLU A 230 -5.60 14.59 2.09
CA GLU A 230 -4.43 15.30 1.57
C GLU A 230 -4.46 15.47 0.03
N ALA A 231 -4.98 14.48 -0.72
CA ALA A 231 -5.19 14.65 -2.16
C ALA A 231 -6.28 15.68 -2.43
N ASN A 232 -7.37 15.67 -1.65
CA ASN A 232 -8.44 16.66 -1.75
C ASN A 232 -7.93 18.07 -1.42
N MET A 233 -7.05 18.21 -0.42
CA MET A 233 -6.40 19.48 -0.08
C MET A 233 -5.55 20.00 -1.25
N PHE A 234 -4.71 19.15 -1.85
CA PHE A 234 -3.90 19.53 -3.01
C PHE A 234 -4.73 19.87 -4.25
N LEU A 235 -5.79 19.12 -4.51
CA LEU A 235 -6.73 19.42 -5.59
C LEU A 235 -7.44 20.74 -5.34
N SER A 236 -7.86 21.01 -4.10
CA SER A 236 -8.48 22.30 -3.75
C SER A 236 -7.55 23.49 -3.98
N GLU A 237 -6.24 23.35 -3.69
CA GLU A 237 -5.23 24.39 -3.97
C GLU A 237 -5.00 24.58 -5.49
N LYS A 238 -4.90 23.49 -6.26
CA LYS A 238 -4.75 23.57 -7.74
C LYS A 238 -6.02 24.09 -8.43
N ILE A 239 -7.20 23.70 -7.96
CA ILE A 239 -8.48 24.19 -8.47
C ILE A 239 -8.67 25.66 -8.09
N ALA A 240 -8.30 26.08 -6.87
CA ALA A 240 -8.29 27.49 -6.49
C ALA A 240 -7.31 28.32 -7.35
N GLY A 241 -6.14 27.75 -7.68
CA GLY A 241 -5.18 28.33 -8.61
C GLY A 241 -5.71 28.45 -10.05
N LYS A 242 -6.48 27.47 -10.54
CA LYS A 242 -7.17 27.53 -11.85
C LYS A 242 -8.36 28.51 -11.85
N ARG A 243 -9.11 28.63 -10.74
CA ARG A 243 -10.28 29.53 -10.60
C ARG A 243 -9.92 31.00 -10.36
N GLY A 244 -8.66 31.33 -10.07
CA GLY A 244 -8.17 32.71 -10.02
C GLY A 244 -8.25 33.46 -11.37
N GLY A 245 -8.62 32.78 -12.47
CA GLY A 245 -8.81 33.36 -13.79
C GLY A 245 -10.26 33.69 -14.19
N ASN A 246 -11.30 33.24 -13.47
CA ASN A 246 -12.67 33.69 -13.74
C ASN A 246 -13.67 33.32 -12.63
N SER A 247 -14.27 34.38 -12.08
CA SER A 247 -15.57 34.48 -11.41
C SER A 247 -15.91 33.62 -10.19
N VAL A 248 -16.04 34.36 -9.09
CA VAL A 248 -17.14 34.33 -8.10
C VAL A 248 -17.25 33.11 -7.20
N LEU A 249 -16.87 33.36 -5.94
CA LEU A 249 -17.29 32.65 -4.73
C LEU A 249 -18.79 32.36 -4.77
N GLN A 250 -19.15 31.08 -4.66
CA GLN A 250 -20.42 30.72 -4.07
C GLN A 250 -20.17 29.59 -3.06
N ASP A 251 -20.35 29.99 -1.81
CA ASP A 251 -20.38 29.15 -0.62
C ASP A 251 -21.31 27.95 -0.79
N SER A 252 -20.87 26.79 -0.30
CA SER A 252 -21.74 25.72 0.20
C SER A 252 -20.91 24.80 1.10
N PHE A 253 -20.55 25.32 2.27
CA PHE A 253 -20.33 24.49 3.47
C PHE A 253 -21.72 24.20 4.04
N GLU A 254 -22.26 23.01 3.79
CA GLU A 254 -23.46 22.40 4.42
C GLU A 254 -23.62 21.05 3.68
N THR A 255 -23.57 19.85 4.25
CA THR A 255 -23.87 19.37 5.61
C THR A 255 -23.16 18.03 5.83
N LEU A 256 -22.51 17.88 6.97
CA LEU A 256 -22.42 16.60 7.69
C LEU A 256 -23.73 16.45 8.50
N GLU A 257 -24.08 15.19 8.80
CA GLU A 257 -25.24 14.68 9.57
C GLU A 257 -26.44 14.20 8.72
N GLU A 258 -26.44 12.89 8.40
CA GLU A 258 -27.22 11.84 9.10
C GLU A 258 -26.64 10.45 8.80
#